data_AF-A0A9P0KGR2-F1
#
_entry.id   AF-A0A9P0KGR2-F1
#
_cell.length_a   1.000
_cell.length_b   1.000
_cell.length_c   1.000
_cell.angle_alpha   90.00
_cell.angle_beta   90.00
_cell.angle_gamma   90.00
#
_symmetry.space_group_name_H-M   'P 1'
#
loop_
_entity.id
_entity.type
_entity.pdbx_description
1 polymer ?
#
loop_
_entity_poly.entity_id
_entity_poly.type
_entity_poly.pdbx_seq_one_letter_code
_entity_poly.pdbx_strand_id
1 'polypeptide(L)'
;MASKYNIELISCGFNCKEEQLRSPKVVRIALFQHKLVPFPTTTPIQEMKYALFKFANKAIRIAARAGVNIFCFPETWNMPYAFCTREKTPWCEYAENAQFGPTTKMLQELASIHNMVIISPILERDEIHNDSVWNTAVVIDNHGDYLGKHRKNHIPRSADFSEPIYYVEGNTGHPVFEV
;
A
#
# COMPACT_ATOMS: atom_id res chain seq x y z
N MET A 1 16.63 -14.56 6.44
CA MET A 1 15.39 -13.98 7.05
C MET A 1 14.20 -14.16 6.14
N ALA A 2 14.30 -13.84 4.84
CA ALA A 2 13.21 -14.01 3.87
C ALA A 2 12.72 -15.47 3.76
N SER A 3 13.64 -16.43 3.63
CA SER A 3 13.34 -17.87 3.63
C SER A 3 12.55 -18.36 4.85
N LYS A 4 12.84 -17.81 6.04
CA LYS A 4 12.09 -18.13 7.29
C LYS A 4 10.60 -17.76 7.20
N TYR A 5 10.26 -16.77 6.39
CA TYR A 5 8.90 -16.29 6.21
C TYR A 5 8.29 -16.70 4.86
N ASN A 6 8.96 -17.60 4.13
CA ASN A 6 8.56 -18.00 2.78
C ASN A 6 8.35 -16.80 1.83
N ILE A 7 9.22 -15.81 1.95
CA ILE A 7 9.27 -14.64 1.06
C ILE A 7 10.47 -14.82 0.14
N GLU A 8 10.23 -14.73 -1.16
CA GLU A 8 11.26 -14.66 -2.19
C GLU A 8 11.84 -13.24 -2.26
N LEU A 9 13.16 -13.12 -2.40
CA LEU A 9 13.85 -11.85 -2.55
C LEU A 9 14.68 -11.88 -3.82
N ILE A 10 14.33 -11.02 -4.77
CA ILE A 10 15.05 -10.80 -6.02
C ILE A 10 15.54 -9.35 -6.05
N SER A 11 16.75 -9.12 -6.54
CA SER A 11 17.33 -7.78 -6.68
C SER A 11 17.97 -7.59 -8.05
N CYS A 12 17.78 -6.42 -8.63
CA CYS A 12 18.50 -5.95 -9.80
C CYS A 12 18.91 -4.49 -9.59
N GLY A 13 19.80 -3.98 -10.45
CA GLY A 13 20.28 -2.61 -10.36
C GLY A 13 20.33 -1.96 -11.73
N PHE A 14 20.07 -0.65 -11.75
CA PHE A 14 20.21 0.19 -12.93
C PHE A 14 21.29 1.23 -12.63
N ASN A 15 22.33 1.26 -13.46
CA ASN A 15 23.43 2.21 -13.31
C ASN A 15 23.27 3.35 -14.32
N CYS A 16 23.75 4.53 -13.94
CA CYS A 16 23.85 5.69 -14.83
C CYS A 16 25.32 5.98 -15.16
N LYS A 17 25.55 6.81 -16.19
CA LYS A 17 26.89 7.34 -16.46
C LYS A 17 27.29 8.29 -15.33
N GLU A 18 28.57 8.26 -14.97
CA GLU A 18 29.11 9.18 -13.97
C GLU A 18 29.04 10.62 -14.48
N GLU A 19 28.60 11.54 -13.62
CA GLU A 19 28.63 12.98 -13.88
C GLU A 19 29.80 13.62 -13.13
N GLN A 20 30.45 14.61 -13.75
CA GLN A 20 31.56 15.33 -13.12
C GLN A 20 31.09 16.33 -12.04
N LEU A 21 29.86 16.82 -12.14
CA LEU A 21 29.33 17.89 -11.29
C LEU A 21 28.33 17.40 -10.23
N ARG A 22 27.88 16.15 -10.31
CA ARG A 22 26.87 15.60 -9.40
C ARG A 22 27.28 14.23 -8.90
N SER A 23 27.15 14.04 -7.59
CA SER A 23 27.26 12.73 -6.99
C SER A 23 26.04 11.86 -7.38
N PRO A 24 26.21 10.54 -7.51
CA PRO A 24 25.11 9.65 -7.85
C PRO A 24 24.05 9.65 -6.75
N LYS A 25 22.79 9.87 -7.13
CA LYS A 25 21.63 9.73 -6.25
C LYS A 25 21.14 8.27 -6.29
N VAL A 26 21.78 7.42 -5.51
CA VAL A 26 21.43 5.99 -5.44
C VAL A 26 20.24 5.81 -4.50
N VAL A 27 19.15 5.21 -5.02
CA VAL A 27 17.95 4.88 -4.26
C VAL A 27 17.63 3.40 -4.43
N ARG A 28 17.28 2.72 -3.33
CA ARG A 28 16.81 1.34 -3.35
C ARG A 28 15.31 1.30 -3.13
N ILE A 29 14.60 0.69 -4.07
CA ILE A 29 13.15 0.56 -4.05
C ILE A 29 12.79 -0.92 -3.89
N ALA A 30 11.83 -1.23 -3.03
CA ALA A 30 11.23 -2.55 -2.94
C ALA A 30 9.78 -2.53 -3.40
N LEU A 31 9.45 -3.49 -4.27
CA LEU A 31 8.09 -3.82 -4.64
C LEU A 31 7.70 -5.09 -3.90
N PHE A 32 6.57 -5.05 -3.22
CA PHE A 32 6.05 -6.21 -2.51
C PHE A 32 4.84 -6.77 -3.25
N GLN A 33 4.84 -8.08 -3.43
CA GLN A 33 3.71 -8.83 -3.95
C GLN A 33 3.40 -9.96 -2.96
N HIS A 34 2.11 -10.20 -2.73
CA HIS A 34 1.68 -11.30 -1.91
C HIS A 34 0.32 -11.82 -2.37
N LYS A 35 0.05 -13.09 -2.04
CA LYS A 35 -1.30 -13.63 -2.02
C LYS A 35 -1.95 -13.35 -0.67
N LEU A 36 -3.26 -13.57 -0.58
CA LEU A 36 -3.91 -13.67 0.72
C LEU A 36 -3.18 -14.74 1.55
N VAL A 37 -2.77 -14.36 2.76
CA VAL A 37 -2.31 -15.29 3.82
C VAL A 37 -3.38 -16.40 3.90
N PRO A 38 -3.05 -17.71 4.06
CA PRO A 38 -3.92 -18.85 3.71
C PRO A 38 -5.20 -18.96 4.56
N PHE A 39 -6.08 -17.99 4.39
CA PHE A 39 -7.33 -17.79 5.06
C PHE A 39 -8.41 -17.70 3.97
N PRO A 40 -9.55 -18.39 4.16
CA PRO A 40 -10.68 -18.24 3.26
C PRO A 40 -11.23 -16.81 3.33
N THR A 41 -11.89 -16.35 2.26
CA THR A 41 -12.54 -15.03 2.23
C THR A 41 -13.73 -14.92 3.19
N THR A 42 -14.15 -16.02 3.81
CA THR A 42 -15.14 -16.07 4.89
C THR A 42 -14.57 -15.82 6.29
N THR A 43 -13.24 -15.71 6.43
CA THR A 43 -12.59 -15.33 7.69
C THR A 43 -13.05 -13.94 8.12
N PRO A 44 -13.32 -13.72 9.44
CA PRO A 44 -13.68 -12.41 9.95
C PRO A 44 -12.69 -11.32 9.51
N ILE A 45 -13.21 -10.16 9.08
CA ILE A 45 -12.42 -9.05 8.51
C ILE A 45 -11.23 -8.68 9.41
N GLN A 46 -11.48 -8.57 10.72
CA GLN A 46 -10.47 -8.19 11.70
C GLN A 46 -9.31 -9.21 11.75
N GLU A 47 -9.61 -10.51 11.70
CA GLU A 47 -8.60 -11.56 11.71
C GLU A 47 -7.77 -11.54 10.42
N MET A 48 -8.44 -11.44 9.26
CA MET A 48 -7.79 -11.32 7.95
C MET A 48 -6.82 -10.15 7.90
N LYS A 49 -7.30 -8.97 8.33
CA LYS A 49 -6.53 -7.72 8.33
C LYS A 49 -5.31 -7.81 9.24
N TYR A 50 -5.48 -8.36 10.44
CA TYR A 50 -4.37 -8.55 11.38
C TYR A 50 -3.31 -9.53 10.85
N ALA A 51 -3.73 -10.58 10.14
CA ALA A 51 -2.81 -11.49 9.47
C ALA A 51 -2.01 -10.79 8.36
N LEU A 52 -2.66 -9.97 7.53
CA LEU A 52 -2.01 -9.17 6.50
C LEU A 52 -1.01 -8.18 7.11
N PHE A 53 -1.38 -7.49 8.19
CA PHE A 53 -0.49 -6.57 8.92
C PHE A 53 0.76 -7.27 9.45
N LYS A 54 0.60 -8.45 10.07
CA LYS A 54 1.72 -9.27 10.53
C LYS A 54 2.65 -9.68 9.39
N PHE A 55 2.10 -9.97 8.21
CA PHE A 55 2.89 -10.34 7.04
C PHE A 55 3.62 -9.14 6.44
N ALA A 56 2.93 -8.01 6.29
CA ALA A 56 3.50 -6.73 5.87
C ALA A 56 4.67 -6.30 6.76
N ASN A 57 4.53 -6.36 8.09
CA ASN A 57 5.62 -6.06 9.01
C ASN A 57 6.86 -6.94 8.78
N LYS A 58 6.68 -8.24 8.52
CA LYS A 58 7.81 -9.13 8.19
C LYS A 58 8.49 -8.73 6.88
N ALA A 59 7.72 -8.40 5.85
CA ALA A 59 8.22 -7.97 4.55
C ALA A 59 9.00 -6.65 4.64
N ILE A 60 8.43 -5.64 5.33
CA ILE A 60 9.09 -4.36 5.61
C ILE A 60 10.43 -4.56 6.33
N ARG A 61 10.47 -5.41 7.36
CA ARG A 61 11.72 -5.68 8.10
C ARG A 61 12.79 -6.38 7.25
N ILE A 62 12.39 -7.19 6.27
CA ILE A 62 13.32 -7.77 5.29
C ILE A 62 13.86 -6.67 4.37
N ALA A 63 12.98 -5.82 3.84
CA ALA A 63 13.36 -4.70 2.97
C ALA A 63 14.30 -3.70 3.66
N ALA A 64 14.01 -3.35 4.93
CA ALA A 64 14.86 -2.49 5.74
C ALA A 64 16.28 -3.06 5.87
N ARG A 65 16.43 -4.39 6.07
CA ARG A 65 17.75 -5.05 6.10
C ARG A 65 18.46 -5.07 4.74
N ALA A 66 17.72 -4.95 3.64
CA ALA A 66 18.29 -4.78 2.31
C ALA A 66 18.66 -3.31 2.00
N GLY A 67 18.47 -2.40 2.95
CA GLY A 67 18.77 -0.97 2.80
C GLY A 67 17.80 -0.23 1.89
N VAL A 68 16.56 -0.71 1.80
CA VAL A 68 15.51 -0.10 0.98
C VAL A 68 15.15 1.29 1.52
N ASN A 69 15.05 2.26 0.63
CA ASN A 69 14.64 3.64 0.93
C ASN A 69 13.13 3.83 0.71
N ILE A 70 12.55 3.17 -0.30
CA ILE A 70 11.13 3.28 -0.65
C ILE A 70 10.51 1.89 -0.78
N PHE A 71 9.43 1.63 -0.03
CA PHE A 71 8.69 0.37 -0.07
C PHE A 71 7.27 0.60 -0.60
N CYS A 72 6.86 -0.16 -1.61
CA CYS A 72 5.53 -0.05 -2.21
C CYS A 72 4.75 -1.37 -2.11
N PHE A 73 3.52 -1.26 -1.60
CA PHE A 73 2.55 -2.35 -1.53
C PHE A 73 1.74 -2.48 -2.84
N PRO A 74 1.12 -3.65 -3.09
CA PRO A 74 0.19 -3.80 -4.21
C PRO A 74 -1.13 -3.06 -3.94
N GLU A 75 -1.97 -2.96 -4.97
CA GLU A 75 -3.31 -2.35 -4.85
C GLU A 75 -4.15 -3.03 -3.76
N THR A 76 -4.75 -2.24 -2.87
CA THR A 76 -5.66 -2.71 -1.81
C THR A 76 -5.10 -3.89 -0.99
N TRP A 77 -3.80 -3.83 -0.68
CA TRP A 77 -3.04 -4.95 -0.12
C TRP A 77 -3.59 -5.51 1.20
N ASN A 78 -4.35 -4.70 1.95
CA ASN A 78 -4.90 -5.01 3.26
C ASN A 78 -6.31 -5.66 3.19
N MET A 79 -6.77 -6.09 2.01
CA MET A 79 -8.04 -6.79 1.82
C MET A 79 -7.99 -7.85 0.71
N PRO A 80 -8.93 -8.82 0.68
CA PRO A 80 -9.21 -9.58 -0.52
C PRO A 80 -9.67 -8.67 -1.65
N TYR A 81 -9.27 -8.98 -2.89
CA TYR A 81 -9.75 -8.26 -4.07
C TYR A 81 -11.19 -8.67 -4.41
N ALA A 82 -12.13 -8.23 -3.58
CA ALA A 82 -13.52 -8.68 -3.58
C ALA A 82 -14.43 -7.95 -4.59
N PHE A 83 -13.89 -7.01 -5.37
CA PHE A 83 -14.67 -6.18 -6.29
C PHE A 83 -15.39 -6.97 -7.38
N CYS A 84 -14.94 -8.20 -7.67
CA CYS A 84 -15.62 -9.12 -8.58
C CYS A 84 -16.97 -9.61 -8.04
N THR A 85 -17.19 -9.59 -6.72
CA THR A 85 -18.44 -10.06 -6.09
C THR A 85 -19.60 -9.09 -6.31
N ARG A 86 -19.31 -7.79 -6.51
CA ARG A 86 -20.29 -6.69 -6.59
C ARG A 86 -21.09 -6.47 -5.29
N GLU A 87 -20.72 -7.15 -4.21
CA GLU A 87 -21.36 -7.01 -2.91
C GLU A 87 -20.70 -5.87 -2.12
N LYS A 88 -21.48 -5.05 -1.43
CA LYS A 88 -20.92 -4.01 -0.54
C LYS A 88 -20.61 -4.54 0.85
N THR A 89 -21.40 -5.48 1.34
CA THR A 89 -21.21 -6.12 2.65
C THR A 89 -20.61 -7.51 2.46
N PRO A 90 -19.58 -7.90 3.22
CA PRO A 90 -18.90 -7.13 4.26
C PRO A 90 -17.76 -6.22 3.72
N TRP A 91 -17.52 -6.23 2.41
CA TRP A 91 -16.28 -5.72 1.80
C TRP A 91 -15.99 -4.23 2.03
N CYS A 92 -16.99 -3.37 2.11
CA CYS A 92 -16.80 -1.94 2.39
C CYS A 92 -16.35 -1.66 3.84
N GLU A 93 -16.43 -2.61 4.76
CA GLU A 93 -15.89 -2.47 6.12
C GLU A 93 -14.35 -2.49 6.15
N TYR A 94 -13.70 -2.94 5.07
CA TYR A 94 -12.25 -2.78 4.91
C TYR A 94 -11.83 -1.31 4.69
N ALA A 95 -12.77 -0.44 4.29
CA ALA A 95 -12.46 0.96 4.01
C ALA A 95 -12.07 1.72 5.28
N GLU A 96 -10.95 2.44 5.23
CA GLU A 96 -10.37 3.17 6.36
C GLU A 96 -10.12 4.64 6.03
N ASN A 97 -10.06 5.50 7.05
CA ASN A 97 -9.55 6.85 6.88
C ASN A 97 -8.09 6.82 6.38
N ALA A 98 -7.78 7.56 5.32
CA ALA A 98 -6.46 7.54 4.69
C ALA A 98 -5.30 8.00 5.60
N GLN A 99 -5.55 8.95 6.50
CA GLN A 99 -4.53 9.52 7.39
C GLN A 99 -4.57 8.90 8.79
N PHE A 100 -5.77 8.65 9.31
CA PHE A 100 -5.97 8.22 10.69
C PHE A 100 -6.33 6.74 10.83
N GLY A 101 -6.47 6.01 9.71
CA GLY A 101 -6.79 4.59 9.70
C GLY A 101 -5.71 3.72 10.33
N PRO A 102 -6.08 2.55 10.88
CA PRO A 102 -5.14 1.65 11.55
C PRO A 102 -4.00 1.18 10.63
N THR A 103 -4.25 1.02 9.33
CA THR A 103 -3.21 0.65 8.36
C THR A 103 -2.14 1.74 8.28
N THR A 104 -2.55 3.00 8.07
CA THR A 104 -1.63 4.14 8.01
C THR A 104 -0.86 4.30 9.31
N LYS A 105 -1.53 4.25 10.47
CA LYS A 105 -0.88 4.39 11.78
C LYS A 105 0.21 3.34 12.02
N MET A 106 -0.08 2.07 11.74
CA MET A 106 0.93 1.01 11.84
C MET A 106 2.11 1.27 10.91
N LEU A 107 1.87 1.75 9.68
CA LEU A 107 2.93 2.01 8.71
C LEU A 107 3.75 3.26 9.05
N GLN A 108 3.18 4.28 9.67
CA GLN A 108 3.89 5.46 10.19
C GLN A 108 5.00 5.05 11.18
N GLU A 109 4.68 4.16 12.11
CA GLU A 109 5.66 3.63 13.08
C GLU A 109 6.79 2.88 12.36
N LEU A 110 6.46 2.00 11.41
CA LEU A 110 7.44 1.21 10.68
C LEU A 110 8.33 2.06 9.76
N ALA A 111 7.76 3.08 9.13
CA ALA A 111 8.48 4.02 8.28
C ALA A 111 9.55 4.77 9.08
N SER A 112 9.16 5.32 10.23
CA SER A 112 10.07 6.02 11.16
C SER A 112 11.18 5.13 11.69
N ILE A 113 10.85 3.93 12.18
CA ILE A 113 11.83 2.98 12.75
C ILE A 113 12.87 2.55 11.72
N HIS A 114 12.48 2.47 10.44
CA HIS A 114 13.33 1.97 9.37
C HIS A 114 13.90 3.06 8.46
N ASN A 115 13.60 4.34 8.73
CA ASN A 115 13.98 5.47 7.89
C ASN A 115 13.65 5.21 6.41
N MET A 116 12.39 4.83 6.15
CA MET A 116 11.94 4.33 4.86
C MET A 116 10.58 4.91 4.48
N VAL A 117 10.48 5.45 3.28
CA VAL A 117 9.22 5.91 2.69
C VAL A 117 8.34 4.71 2.38
N ILE A 118 7.05 4.78 2.72
CA ILE A 118 6.09 3.70 2.47
C ILE A 118 4.91 4.21 1.63
N ILE A 119 4.61 3.51 0.54
CA ILE A 119 3.44 3.74 -0.31
C ILE A 119 2.43 2.62 -0.07
N SER A 120 1.24 2.97 0.39
CA SER A 120 0.20 2.04 0.84
C SER A 120 -1.13 2.28 0.12
N PRO A 121 -1.42 1.52 -0.96
CA PRO A 121 -2.73 1.52 -1.61
C PRO A 121 -3.78 0.81 -0.75
N ILE A 122 -4.85 1.52 -0.40
CA ILE A 122 -5.94 1.04 0.45
C ILE A 122 -7.31 1.38 -0.13
N LEU A 123 -8.34 0.71 0.38
CA LEU A 123 -9.71 1.21 0.27
C LEU A 123 -9.88 2.33 1.31
N GLU A 124 -10.12 3.54 0.84
CA GLU A 124 -10.32 4.71 1.68
C GLU A 124 -11.80 4.93 1.97
N ARG A 125 -12.13 5.30 3.22
CA ARG A 125 -13.39 5.92 3.62
C ARG A 125 -13.15 7.39 3.95
N ASP A 126 -13.82 8.27 3.21
CA ASP A 126 -13.78 9.71 3.43
C ASP A 126 -14.96 10.14 4.30
N GLU A 127 -14.73 10.16 5.61
CA GLU A 127 -15.72 10.50 6.64
C GLU A 127 -16.19 11.97 6.54
N ILE A 128 -15.38 12.85 5.95
CA ILE A 128 -15.73 14.27 5.76
C ILE A 128 -16.73 14.42 4.59
N HIS A 129 -16.58 13.60 3.56
CA HIS A 129 -17.42 13.62 2.36
C HIS A 129 -18.41 12.45 2.35
N ASN A 130 -19.27 12.41 3.37
CA ASN A 130 -20.44 11.53 3.47
C ASN A 130 -20.11 10.03 3.34
N ASP A 131 -19.04 9.59 4.02
CA ASP A 131 -18.55 8.20 4.03
C ASP A 131 -18.29 7.62 2.64
N SER A 132 -17.93 8.48 1.68
CA SER A 132 -17.60 8.05 0.33
C SER A 132 -16.36 7.15 0.31
N VAL A 133 -16.42 6.12 -0.52
CA VAL A 133 -15.35 5.12 -0.64
C VAL A 133 -14.50 5.43 -1.86
N TRP A 134 -13.17 5.24 -1.74
CA TRP A 134 -12.19 5.56 -2.76
C TRP A 134 -11.09 4.51 -2.84
N ASN A 135 -10.48 4.34 -4.01
CA ASN A 135 -9.23 3.60 -4.15
C ASN A 135 -8.06 4.59 -4.08
N THR A 136 -7.23 4.46 -3.05
CA THR A 136 -6.33 5.53 -2.62
C THR A 136 -4.95 4.99 -2.28
N ALA A 137 -3.92 5.54 -2.91
CA ALA A 137 -2.53 5.38 -2.50
C ALA A 137 -2.18 6.44 -1.44
N VAL A 138 -1.76 5.99 -0.25
CA VAL A 138 -1.24 6.84 0.81
C VAL A 138 0.29 6.85 0.75
N VAL A 139 0.91 8.03 0.93
CA VAL A 139 2.36 8.19 1.00
C VAL A 139 2.75 8.63 2.40
N ILE A 140 3.66 7.88 3.01
CA ILE A 140 4.22 8.12 4.34
C ILE A 140 5.72 8.34 4.16
N ASP A 141 6.26 9.43 4.71
CA ASP A 141 7.69 9.70 4.61
C ASP A 141 8.54 8.79 5.53
N ASN A 142 9.85 8.94 5.44
CA ASN A 142 10.81 8.21 6.25
C ASN A 142 10.86 8.64 7.73
N HIS A 143 10.24 9.76 8.10
CA HIS A 143 10.07 10.20 9.49
C HIS A 143 8.83 9.58 10.14
N GLY A 144 7.94 9.01 9.32
CA GLY A 144 6.65 8.45 9.74
C GLY A 144 5.51 9.44 9.59
N ASP A 145 5.70 10.59 8.96
CA ASP A 145 4.65 11.58 8.74
C ASP A 145 3.81 11.23 7.51
N TYR A 146 2.53 11.55 7.59
CA TYR A 146 1.61 11.44 6.45
C TYR A 146 1.90 12.59 5.48
N LEU A 147 2.42 12.30 4.29
CA LEU A 147 2.68 13.32 3.27
C LEU A 147 1.44 13.66 2.46
N GLY A 148 0.58 12.68 2.22
CA GLY A 148 -0.62 12.87 1.43
C GLY A 148 -1.15 11.60 0.82
N LYS A 149 -2.04 11.77 -0.16
CA LYS A 149 -2.70 10.68 -0.86
C LYS A 149 -2.94 11.00 -2.34
N HIS A 150 -3.13 9.95 -3.13
CA HIS A 150 -3.59 10.02 -4.51
C HIS A 150 -4.73 9.01 -4.73
N ARG A 151 -5.85 9.46 -5.30
CA ARG A 151 -7.02 8.65 -5.64
C ARG A 151 -6.95 8.19 -7.09
N LYS A 152 -7.35 6.95 -7.36
CA LYS A 152 -7.31 6.30 -8.68
C LYS A 152 -8.06 7.12 -9.74
N ASN A 153 -7.32 7.69 -10.70
CA ASN A 153 -7.89 8.58 -11.73
C ASN A 153 -8.80 7.84 -12.72
N HIS A 154 -8.45 6.61 -13.09
CA HIS A 154 -9.18 5.83 -14.09
C HIS A 154 -9.72 4.55 -13.47
N ILE A 155 -11.05 4.44 -13.42
CA ILE A 155 -11.73 3.28 -12.84
C ILE A 155 -12.12 2.32 -13.96
N PRO A 156 -11.58 1.09 -13.99
CA PRO A 156 -11.92 0.10 -15.01
C PRO A 156 -13.40 -0.27 -14.93
N ARG A 157 -13.97 -0.58 -16.11
CA ARG A 157 -15.39 -0.98 -16.26
C ARG A 157 -15.49 -2.27 -17.07
N SER A 158 -14.80 -3.32 -16.65
CA SER A 158 -14.83 -4.63 -17.30
C SER A 158 -15.51 -5.69 -16.41
N ALA A 159 -15.85 -6.85 -16.97
CA ALA A 159 -16.79 -7.81 -16.37
C ALA A 159 -16.48 -8.17 -14.90
N ASP A 160 -15.23 -8.54 -14.62
CA ASP A 160 -14.78 -8.94 -13.27
C ASP A 160 -14.23 -7.76 -12.45
N PHE A 161 -14.00 -6.61 -13.08
CA PHE A 161 -13.56 -5.37 -12.43
C PHE A 161 -14.73 -4.41 -12.28
N SER A 162 -15.66 -4.79 -11.39
CA SER A 162 -16.84 -3.98 -11.07
C SER A 162 -16.54 -2.90 -10.02
N GLU A 163 -15.35 -2.32 -10.10
CA GLU A 163 -14.86 -1.24 -9.23
C GLU A 163 -15.80 -0.01 -9.13
N PRO A 164 -16.50 0.43 -10.21
CA PRO A 164 -17.42 1.57 -10.14
C PRO A 164 -18.61 1.40 -9.17
N ILE A 165 -18.88 0.18 -8.71
CA ILE A 165 -19.90 -0.10 -7.69
C ILE A 165 -19.46 0.41 -6.31
N TYR A 166 -18.15 0.46 -6.09
CA TYR A 166 -17.52 0.78 -4.81
C TYR A 166 -17.05 2.23 -4.73
N TYR A 167 -16.41 2.73 -5.79
CA TYR A 167 -15.77 4.05 -5.79
C TYR A 167 -15.80 4.72 -7.17
N VAL A 168 -15.59 6.03 -7.18
CA VAL A 168 -15.62 6.88 -8.38
C VAL A 168 -14.23 7.37 -8.77
N GLU A 169 -14.13 8.01 -9.93
CA GLU A 169 -12.89 8.57 -10.48
C GLU A 169 -12.27 9.61 -9.52
N GLY A 170 -10.96 9.50 -9.31
CA GLY A 170 -10.23 10.30 -8.35
C GLY A 170 -10.28 11.81 -8.62
N ASN A 171 -10.32 12.59 -7.55
CA ASN A 171 -10.34 14.06 -7.59
C ASN A 171 -9.02 14.70 -7.14
N THR A 172 -7.92 13.94 -7.08
CA THR A 172 -6.61 14.40 -6.60
C THR A 172 -5.65 14.84 -7.71
N GLY A 173 -6.04 14.74 -8.98
CA GLY A 173 -5.17 15.07 -10.11
C GLY A 173 -3.96 14.13 -10.23
N HIS A 174 -2.78 14.69 -10.45
CA HIS A 174 -1.53 13.94 -10.64
C HIS A 174 -0.43 14.47 -9.71
N PRO A 175 -0.54 14.23 -8.40
CA PRO A 175 0.42 14.76 -7.43
C PRO A 175 1.78 14.06 -7.57
N VAL A 176 2.85 14.81 -7.34
CA VAL A 176 4.22 14.30 -7.17
C VAL A 176 4.63 14.57 -5.73
N PHE A 177 5.17 13.54 -5.07
CA PHE A 177 5.62 13.64 -3.69
C PHE A 177 7.14 13.79 -3.67
N GLU A 178 7.61 14.87 -3.05
CA GLU A 178 9.02 15.06 -2.73
C GLU A 178 9.31 14.37 -1.39
N VAL A 179 10.22 13.40 -1.41
CA VAL A 179 10.55 12.50 -0.30
C VAL A 179 12.06 12.36 -0.13
#